data_AF-A0A412YJ22-F1
#
_entry.id   AF-A0A412YJ22-F1
#
_cell.length_a   1.000
_cell.length_b   1.000
_cell.length_c   1.000
_cell.angle_alpha   90.00
_cell.angle_beta   90.00
_cell.angle_gamma   90.00
#
_symmetry.space_group_name_H-M   'P 1'
#
loop_
_entity.id
_entity.type
_entity.pdbx_description
1 polymer ?
#
loop_
_entity_poly.entity_id
_entity_poly.type
_entity_poly.pdbx_seq_one_letter_code
_entity_poly.pdbx_strand_id
1 'polypeptide(L)'
;MMTNNNMSRWCALHTAPKSERKLMQRLNAAGYTAFCPMQIVFKKWKGQTKEVFAPLFPGCVFVEETTGVASFVASQHAALWVDAEGKYLSVCADKAELPAKFVHLLK
;
A
#
# COMPACT_ATOMS: atom_id res chain seq x y z
N MET A 1 27.36 3.12 9.66
CA MET A 1 26.40 2.86 8.56
C MET A 1 25.37 3.98 8.61
N MET A 2 25.18 4.74 7.54
CA MET A 2 24.30 5.91 7.55
C MET A 2 22.84 5.45 7.64
N THR A 3 22.25 5.55 8.82
CA THR A 3 20.80 5.49 9.01
C THR A 3 20.22 6.79 8.47
N ASN A 4 19.98 6.84 7.16
CA ASN A 4 19.16 7.90 6.58
C ASN A 4 17.75 7.69 7.14
N ASN A 5 17.46 8.39 8.24
CA ASN A 5 16.17 8.42 8.92
C ASN A 5 15.15 9.16 8.05
N ASN A 6 14.91 8.67 6.82
CA ASN A 6 13.96 9.24 5.89
C ASN A 6 12.57 8.72 6.26
N MET A 7 12.07 9.20 7.39
CA MET A 7 10.71 8.93 7.84
C MET A 7 9.74 9.63 6.90
N SER A 8 9.41 8.96 5.81
CA SER A 8 8.36 9.37 4.91
C SER A 8 7.01 9.16 5.57
N ARG A 9 6.06 10.06 5.26
CA ARG A 9 4.66 9.87 5.63
C ARG A 9 3.99 9.07 4.51
N TRP A 10 3.34 7.98 4.86
CA TRP A 10 2.68 7.08 3.93
C TRP A 10 1.18 7.08 4.15
N CYS A 11 0.40 7.20 3.08
CA CYS A 11 -1.04 7.09 3.11
C CYS A 11 -1.48 5.71 2.58
N ALA A 12 -2.52 5.15 3.19
CA ALA A 12 -3.13 3.92 2.70
C ALA A 12 -4.19 4.23 1.63
N LEU A 13 -4.15 3.46 0.54
CA LEU A 13 -5.10 3.49 -0.56
C LEU A 13 -5.97 2.25 -0.52
N HIS A 14 -7.29 2.47 -0.61
CA HIS A 14 -8.29 1.46 -0.91
C HIS A 14 -8.35 1.26 -2.42
N THR A 15 -8.22 0.00 -2.85
CA THR A 15 -8.38 -0.42 -4.24
C THR A 15 -9.24 -1.68 -4.31
N ALA A 16 -9.84 -1.90 -5.49
CA ALA A 16 -10.46 -3.18 -5.81
C ALA A 16 -9.44 -4.33 -5.65
N PRO A 17 -9.86 -5.48 -5.09
CA PRO A 17 -8.99 -6.63 -4.92
C PRO A 17 -8.42 -7.10 -6.26
N LYS A 18 -7.18 -7.58 -6.26
CA LYS A 18 -6.37 -8.00 -7.44
C LYS A 18 -5.82 -6.84 -8.29
N SER A 19 -6.18 -5.59 -8.00
CA SER A 19 -5.67 -4.42 -8.72
C SER A 19 -4.49 -3.74 -8.01
N GLU A 20 -4.14 -4.20 -6.80
CA GLU A 20 -3.12 -3.60 -5.92
C GLU A 20 -1.78 -3.46 -6.64
N ARG A 21 -1.31 -4.55 -7.25
CA ARG A 21 -0.03 -4.56 -7.97
C ARG A 21 -0.03 -3.60 -9.17
N LYS A 22 -1.15 -3.54 -9.91
CA LYS A 22 -1.29 -2.69 -11.09
C LYS A 22 -1.36 -1.21 -10.70
N LEU A 23 -2.06 -0.89 -9.62
CA LEU A 23 -2.12 0.46 -9.07
C LEU A 23 -0.74 0.93 -8.59
N MET A 24 -0.03 0.10 -7.83
CA MET A 24 1.35 0.38 -7.41
C MET A 24 2.25 0.66 -8.62
N GLN A 25 2.18 -0.16 -9.67
CA GLN A 25 2.97 0.06 -10.88
C GLN A 25 2.63 1.39 -11.58
N ARG A 26 1.35 1.76 -11.64
CA ARG A 26 0.90 3.03 -12.25
C ARG A 26 1.37 4.23 -11.44
N LEU A 27 1.29 4.16 -10.11
CA LEU A 27 1.79 5.21 -9.21
C LEU A 27 3.30 5.40 -9.40
N ASN A 28 4.06 4.29 -9.39
CA ASN A 28 5.50 4.33 -9.63
C ASN A 28 5.85 4.89 -11.02
N ALA A 29 5.10 4.51 -12.05
CA ALA A 29 5.29 5.04 -13.41
C ALA A 29 4.97 6.54 -13.52
N ALA A 30 4.07 7.05 -12.70
CA ALA A 30 3.76 8.48 -12.59
C ALA A 30 4.74 9.25 -11.69
N GLY A 31 5.75 8.58 -11.13
CA GLY A 31 6.78 9.20 -10.27
C GLY A 31 6.44 9.24 -8.78
N TYR A 32 5.34 8.62 -8.35
CA TYR A 32 5.00 8.51 -6.93
C TYR A 32 5.63 7.27 -6.32
N THR A 33 6.18 7.40 -5.10
CA THR A 33 6.68 6.24 -4.35
C THR A 33 5.51 5.42 -3.82
N ALA A 34 5.23 4.27 -4.44
CA ALA A 34 4.19 3.33 -4.01
C ALA A 34 4.75 1.99 -3.56
N PHE A 35 4.10 1.40 -2.56
CA PHE A 35 4.48 0.14 -1.96
C PHE A 35 3.26 -0.72 -1.67
N CYS A 36 3.26 -1.95 -2.19
CA CYS A 36 2.30 -2.99 -1.83
C CYS A 36 3.10 -4.13 -1.20
N PRO A 37 3.00 -4.34 0.12
CA PRO A 37 3.67 -5.47 0.75
C PRO A 37 3.03 -6.76 0.24
N MET A 38 3.86 -7.67 -0.28
CA MET A 38 3.42 -8.95 -0.82
C MET A 38 3.93 -10.07 0.08
N GLN A 39 3.13 -11.11 0.20
CA GLN A 39 3.46 -12.34 0.91
C GLN A 39 3.29 -13.54 -0.03
N ILE A 40 4.01 -14.60 0.29
CA ILE A 40 3.83 -15.89 -0.35
C ILE A 40 2.74 -16.65 0.40
N VAL A 41 1.71 -17.10 -0.31
CA VAL A 41 0.66 -17.95 0.24
C VAL A 41 0.52 -19.23 -0.56
N PHE A 42 0.23 -20.34 0.12
CA PHE A 42 0.04 -21.63 -0.52
C PHE A 42 -1.45 -21.87 -0.75
N LYS A 43 -1.87 -21.98 -2.02
CA LYS A 43 -3.25 -22.29 -2.40
C LYS A 43 -3.35 -23.69 -3.00
N LYS A 44 -4.36 -24.44 -2.54
CA LYS A 44 -4.68 -25.76 -3.08
C LYS A 44 -5.54 -25.61 -4.34
N TRP A 45 -5.11 -26.21 -5.44
CA TRP A 45 -5.83 -26.24 -6.71
C TRP A 45 -5.80 -27.67 -7.27
N LYS A 46 -6.98 -28.28 -7.45
CA LYS A 46 -7.13 -29.65 -7.99
C LYS A 46 -6.15 -30.66 -7.36
N GLY A 47 -6.01 -30.64 -6.03
CA GLY A 47 -5.15 -31.57 -5.30
C GLY A 47 -3.67 -31.15 -5.20
N GLN A 48 -3.19 -30.20 -6.00
CA GLN A 48 -1.84 -29.65 -5.90
C GLN A 48 -1.80 -28.39 -5.05
N THR A 49 -0.78 -28.23 -4.22
CA THR A 49 -0.49 -26.98 -3.51
C THR A 49 0.42 -26.14 -4.39
N LYS A 50 -0.01 -24.92 -4.73
CA LYS A 50 0.79 -23.96 -5.49
C LYS A 50 1.12 -22.76 -4.64
N GLU A 51 2.37 -22.33 -4.75
CA GLU A 51 2.83 -21.07 -4.21
C GLU A 51 2.29 -19.91 -5.07
N VAL A 52 1.66 -18.92 -4.43
CA VAL A 52 1.18 -17.71 -5.11
C VAL A 52 1.54 -16.46 -4.31
N PHE A 53 1.91 -15.40 -5.01
CA PHE A 53 2.11 -14.08 -4.40
C PHE A 53 0.75 -13.40 -4.19
N ALA A 54 0.49 -12.96 -2.97
CA ALA A 54 -0.71 -12.22 -2.61
C ALA A 54 -0.35 -10.97 -1.80
N PRO A 55 -1.15 -9.89 -1.86
CA PRO A 55 -0.96 -8.75 -0.96
C PRO A 55 -1.01 -9.18 0.51
N LEU A 56 -0.11 -8.63 1.32
CA LEU A 56 -0.15 -8.77 2.78
C LEU A 56 -1.43 -8.17 3.35
N PHE A 57 -1.83 -7.03 2.79
CA PHE A 57 -3.08 -6.33 3.08
C PHE A 57 -3.93 -6.30 1.82
N PRO A 58 -4.90 -7.23 1.65
CA PRO A 58 -5.78 -7.24 0.49
C PRO A 58 -6.51 -5.92 0.31
N GLY A 59 -6.60 -5.42 -0.94
CA GLY A 59 -7.25 -4.15 -1.24
C GLY A 59 -6.51 -2.90 -0.75
N CYS A 60 -5.28 -3.03 -0.24
CA CYS A 60 -4.49 -1.92 0.28
C CYS A 60 -3.18 -1.72 -0.50
N VAL A 61 -2.89 -0.46 -0.83
CA VAL A 61 -1.61 -0.01 -1.39
C VAL A 61 -1.14 1.20 -0.59
N PHE A 62 0.14 1.29 -0.26
CA PHE A 62 0.70 2.47 0.38
C PHE A 62 1.32 3.39 -0.65
N VAL A 63 1.16 4.69 -0.45
CA VAL A 63 1.82 5.72 -1.26
C VAL A 63 2.40 6.78 -0.34
N GLU A 64 3.57 7.28 -0.67
CA GLU A 64 4.18 8.41 0.03
C GLU A 64 3.32 9.67 -0.15
N GLU A 65 3.10 10.40 0.94
CA GLU A 65 2.35 11.66 0.94
C GLU A 65 3.16 12.71 0.16
N THR A 66 2.75 12.94 -1.08
CA THR A 66 3.33 13.95 -1.98
C THR A 66 2.21 14.80 -2.55
N THR A 67 2.50 16.06 -2.87
CA THR A 67 1.56 16.96 -3.53
C THR A 67 1.02 16.35 -4.83
N GLY A 68 -0.31 16.34 -5.00
CA GLY A 68 -0.97 15.81 -6.20
C GLY A 68 -1.23 14.30 -6.21
N VAL A 69 -0.81 13.56 -5.17
CA VAL A 69 -1.12 12.12 -5.10
C VAL A 69 -2.62 11.85 -5.06
N ALA A 70 -3.40 12.69 -4.35
CA ALA A 70 -4.84 12.51 -4.20
C ALA A 70 -5.60 12.65 -5.53
N SER A 71 -5.25 13.62 -6.36
CA SER A 71 -5.87 13.81 -7.68
C SER A 71 -5.51 12.68 -8.64
N PHE A 72 -4.26 12.21 -8.62
CA PHE A 72 -3.85 11.06 -9.43
C PHE A 72 -4.56 9.78 -8.98
N VAL A 73 -4.63 9.50 -7.68
CA VAL A 73 -5.32 8.34 -7.12
C VAL A 73 -6.80 8.31 -7.53
N ALA A 74 -7.48 9.46 -7.45
CA ALA A 74 -8.87 9.59 -7.89
C ALA A 74 -9.05 9.25 -9.38
N SER A 75 -8.09 9.64 -10.24
CA SER A 75 -8.11 9.27 -11.67
C SER A 75 -7.94 7.77 -11.92
N GLN A 76 -7.37 7.03 -10.97
CA GLN A 76 -7.11 5.60 -11.08
C GLN A 76 -8.22 4.72 -10.48
N HIS A 77 -9.38 5.30 -10.12
CA HIS A 77 -10.47 4.62 -9.41
C HIS A 77 -10.03 3.97 -8.09
N ALA A 78 -9.08 4.60 -7.40
CA ALA A 78 -8.68 4.24 -6.04
C ALA A 78 -9.07 5.37 -5.09
N ALA A 79 -9.19 5.07 -3.80
CA ALA A 79 -9.52 6.05 -2.77
C ALA A 79 -8.47 6.05 -1.66
N LEU A 80 -8.17 7.22 -1.10
CA LEU A 80 -7.37 7.32 0.12
C LEU A 80 -8.23 6.91 1.32
N TRP A 81 -7.62 6.18 2.26
CA TRP A 81 -8.25 5.93 3.55
C TRP A 81 -8.33 7.24 4.32
N VAL A 82 -9.51 7.52 4.86
CA VAL A 82 -9.78 8.69 5.70
C VAL A 82 -10.29 8.24 7.05
N ASP A 83 -9.98 9.01 8.09
CA ASP A 83 -10.58 8.86 9.42
C ASP A 83 -12.00 9.46 9.47
N ALA A 84 -12.63 9.37 10.64
CA ALA A 84 -13.96 9.93 10.88
C ALA A 84 -14.02 11.47 10.73
N GLU A 85 -12.87 12.15 10.80
CA GLU A 85 -12.73 13.60 10.64
C GLU A 85 -12.48 13.99 9.16
N GLY A 86 -12.35 13.01 8.26
CA GLY A 86 -12.10 13.21 6.83
C GLY A 86 -10.63 13.45 6.49
N LYS A 87 -9.71 13.23 7.43
CA LYS A 87 -8.27 13.38 7.22
C LYS A 87 -7.66 12.05 6.77
N TYR A 88 -6.64 12.12 5.90
CA TYR A 88 -5.97 10.93 5.39
C TYR A 88 -5.29 10.13 6.51
N LEU A 89 -5.54 8.83 6.50
CA LEU A 89 -4.93 7.88 7.39
C LEU A 89 -3.47 7.69 6.97
N SER A 90 -2.58 8.39 7.68
CA SER A 90 -1.16 8.50 7.35
C SER A 90 -0.27 7.91 8.45
N VAL A 91 0.83 7.26 8.05
CA VAL A 91 1.80 6.61 8.94
C VAL A 91 3.20 7.11 8.60
N CYS A 92 3.91 7.66 9.58
CA CYS A 92 5.33 8.00 9.43
C CYS A 92 6.20 6.76 9.70
N ALA A 93 6.82 6.21 8.66
CA ALA A 93 7.61 5.00 8.76
C ALA A 93 8.63 4.88 7.63
N ASP A 94 9.70 4.13 7.90
CA ASP A 94 10.48 3.54 6.81
C ASP A 94 9.64 2.47 6.08
N LYS A 95 9.98 2.22 4.82
CA LYS A 95 9.32 1.21 3.99
C LYS A 95 9.31 -0.19 4.64
N ALA A 96 10.35 -0.56 5.39
CA ALA A 96 10.44 -1.85 6.08
C ALA A 96 9.54 -1.93 7.33
N GLU A 97 9.37 -0.82 8.04
CA GLU A 97 8.56 -0.77 9.27
C GLU A 97 7.08 -0.48 9.00
N LEU A 98 6.77 0.08 7.83
CA LEU A 98 5.43 0.52 7.46
C LEU A 98 4.35 -0.55 7.67
N PRO A 99 4.52 -1.82 7.24
CA PRO A 99 3.52 -2.85 7.47
C PRO A 99 3.22 -3.05 8.97
N ALA A 100 4.25 -3.08 9.81
CA ALA A 100 4.09 -3.31 11.25
C ALA A 100 3.38 -2.14 11.93
N LYS A 101 3.76 -0.90 11.59
CA LYS A 101 3.11 0.32 12.10
C LYS A 101 1.65 0.43 11.62
N PHE A 102 1.37 0.05 10.38
CA PHE A 102 0.01 0.06 9.85
C PHE A 102 -0.90 -0.94 10.55
N VAL A 103 -0.42 -2.15 10.88
CA VAL A 103 -1.18 -3.13 11.67
C VAL A 103 -1.56 -2.56 13.04
N HIS A 104 -0.69 -1.77 13.67
CA HIS A 104 -0.97 -1.13 14.94
C HIS A 104 -2.05 -0.03 14.81
N LEU A 105 -2.13 0.63 13.66
CA LEU A 105 -3.11 1.68 13.37
C LEU A 105 -4.51 1.14 13.06
N LEU A 106 -4.63 -0.13 12.64
CA LEU A 106 -5.90 -0.79 12.35
C LEU A 106 -6.58 -1.41 13.58
N LYS A 107 -5.93 -1.39 14.75
CA LYS A 107 -6.48 -1.91 16.02
C LYS A 107 -7.26 -0.83 16.76
#